data_AF-A0A7R9QL46-F1
#
_entry.id   AF-A0A7R9QL46-F1
#
_cell.length_a   1.000
_cell.length_b   1.000
_cell.length_c   1.000
_cell.angle_alpha   90.00
_cell.angle_beta   90.00
_cell.angle_gamma   90.00
#
_symmetry.space_group_name_H-M   'P 1'
#
loop_
_entity.id
_entity.type
_entity.pdbx_description
1 polymer ?
#
loop_
_entity_poly.entity_id
_entity_poly.type
_entity_poly.pdbx_seq_one_letter_code
_entity_poly.pdbx_strand_id
1 'polypeptide(L)'
;IETIKPGEVYTYKDVIHIGYTDLPSRLPTQASTLYANNISKFLLSMSEKDNSNFAIDLNDEVVRGSVILRDGELLWPPPPPKAVPVVAAKQTKLAKEPPKALLPADYFRATFKDAILYTTGLGSLIGLGSIAPNAAFTTMTTTLGLSGIVGYHTVWGVTPALHSPLMSVTNAISGITAVGGLLLMGGGVVPTTLPQALGATALTISTINIAGGFLVTQRMLDMFKRPTDPPEYNYLYGIPAAVFTGGYALAALNGLS
;
A
#
# COMPACT_ATOMS: atom_id res chain seq x y z
N ILE A 1 38.75 5.02 18.58
CA ILE A 1 38.04 5.51 19.79
C ILE A 1 38.73 4.90 21.00
N GLU A 2 39.79 5.55 21.48
CA GLU A 2 40.64 5.01 22.56
C GLU A 2 39.96 5.05 23.94
N THR A 3 38.84 5.77 24.04
CA THR A 3 38.08 5.98 25.28
C THR A 3 36.89 5.01 25.43
N ILE A 4 36.47 4.23 24.42
CA ILE A 4 35.30 3.35 24.60
C ILE A 4 35.62 2.22 25.59
N LYS A 5 34.72 2.05 26.57
CA LYS A 5 34.69 0.89 27.46
C LYS A 5 33.57 -0.05 27.01
N PRO A 6 33.87 -1.29 26.60
CA PRO A 6 32.86 -2.25 26.18
C PRO A 6 31.83 -2.52 27.30
N GLY A 7 30.54 -2.47 26.96
CA GLY A 7 29.43 -2.74 27.88
C GLY A 7 28.98 -1.57 28.75
N GLU A 8 29.75 -0.48 28.81
CA GLU A 8 29.47 0.65 29.71
C GLU A 8 28.92 1.88 28.97
N VAL A 9 28.11 2.66 29.66
CA VAL A 9 27.75 4.03 29.27
C VAL A 9 28.35 4.97 30.29
N TYR A 10 29.24 5.86 29.86
CA TYR A 10 29.90 6.79 30.77
C TYR A 10 30.22 8.12 30.08
N THR A 11 30.32 9.19 30.88
CA THR A 11 30.58 10.54 30.38
C THR A 11 32.06 10.84 30.47
N TYR A 12 32.68 11.27 29.36
CA TYR A 12 34.06 11.73 29.32
C TYR A 12 34.12 13.09 28.64
N LYS A 13 34.63 14.11 29.36
CA LYS A 13 34.73 15.49 28.87
C LYS A 13 33.42 16.00 28.26
N ASP A 14 32.33 15.88 29.03
CA ASP A 14 30.97 16.27 28.64
C ASP A 14 30.38 15.55 27.40
N VAL A 15 31.00 14.46 26.95
CA VAL A 15 30.49 13.59 25.88
C VAL A 15 30.13 12.22 26.44
N ILE A 16 28.87 11.80 26.24
CA ILE A 16 28.37 10.49 26.65
C ILE A 16 28.86 9.42 25.66
N HIS A 17 29.63 8.46 26.14
CA HIS A 17 30.10 7.31 25.38
C HIS A 17 29.16 6.13 25.62
N ILE A 18 28.65 5.52 24.54
CA ILE A 18 27.79 4.33 24.60
C ILE A 18 28.56 3.15 23.99
N GLY A 19 28.96 2.20 24.83
CA GLY A 19 29.83 1.08 24.44
C GLY A 19 29.16 -0.29 24.41
N TYR A 20 27.82 -0.38 24.31
CA TYR A 20 27.12 -1.67 24.35
C TYR A 20 27.59 -2.64 23.26
N THR A 21 27.94 -3.85 23.66
CA THR A 21 28.41 -4.93 22.77
C THR A 21 27.29 -5.81 22.23
N ASP A 22 26.09 -5.66 22.78
CA ASP A 22 24.90 -6.49 22.54
C ASP A 22 23.71 -5.64 22.09
N LEU A 23 23.95 -4.62 21.26
CA LEU A 23 22.91 -3.69 20.80
C LEU A 23 21.66 -4.39 20.20
N PRO A 24 21.77 -5.49 19.43
CA PRO A 24 20.59 -6.23 18.95
C PRO A 24 19.71 -6.78 20.08
N SER A 25 20.29 -7.15 21.23
CA SER A 25 19.56 -7.68 22.39
C SER A 25 18.62 -6.65 23.04
N ARG A 26 18.83 -5.35 22.76
CA ARG A 26 17.98 -4.26 23.26
C ARG A 26 16.71 -4.05 22.43
N LEU A 27 16.63 -4.70 21.26
CA LEU A 27 15.43 -4.80 20.42
C LEU A 27 15.13 -6.28 20.13
N PRO A 28 14.89 -7.10 21.19
CA PRO A 28 14.91 -8.55 21.06
C PRO A 28 13.84 -9.05 20.10
N THR A 29 12.63 -8.48 20.11
CA THR A 29 11.55 -8.86 19.20
C THR A 29 11.94 -8.67 17.73
N GLN A 30 12.52 -7.51 17.37
CA GLN A 30 12.94 -7.23 15.99
C GLN A 30 14.14 -8.08 15.58
N ALA A 31 15.13 -8.20 16.46
CA ALA A 31 16.31 -9.03 16.22
C ALA A 31 15.91 -10.50 15.98
N SER A 32 15.03 -11.05 16.82
CA SER A 32 14.51 -12.42 16.67
C SER A 32 13.72 -12.60 15.38
N THR A 33 12.81 -11.68 15.03
CA THR A 33 12.04 -11.79 13.77
C THR A 33 12.94 -11.71 12.54
N LEU A 34 13.91 -10.79 12.51
CA LEU A 34 14.86 -10.67 11.39
C LEU A 34 15.77 -11.90 11.30
N TYR A 35 16.28 -12.38 12.43
CA TYR A 35 17.11 -13.57 12.48
C TYR A 35 16.36 -14.82 12.03
N ALA A 36 15.13 -15.02 12.51
CA ALA A 36 14.26 -16.12 12.08
C ALA A 36 13.99 -16.07 10.57
N ASN A 37 13.65 -14.89 10.03
CA ASN A 37 13.45 -14.72 8.59
C ASN A 37 14.70 -15.06 7.77
N ASN A 38 15.89 -14.70 8.26
CA ASN A 38 17.16 -15.03 7.60
C ASN A 38 17.42 -16.54 7.62
N ILE A 39 17.20 -17.21 8.76
CA ILE A 39 17.30 -18.68 8.86
C ILE A 39 16.31 -19.37 7.92
N SER A 40 15.04 -18.95 7.92
CA SER A 40 14.02 -19.56 7.07
C SER A 40 14.37 -19.41 5.59
N LYS A 41 14.81 -18.23 5.15
CA LYS A 41 15.24 -18.00 3.77
C LYS A 41 16.48 -18.83 3.40
N PHE A 42 17.42 -18.96 4.32
CA PHE A 42 18.61 -19.77 4.12
C PHE A 42 18.26 -21.26 3.96
N LEU A 43 17.41 -21.80 4.84
CA LEU A 43 16.94 -23.18 4.74
C LEU A 43 16.12 -23.43 3.46
N LEU A 44 15.26 -22.48 3.09
CA LEU A 44 14.49 -22.56 1.84
C LEU A 44 15.38 -22.48 0.59
N SER A 45 16.51 -21.76 0.66
CA SER A 45 17.48 -21.75 -0.45
C SER A 45 18.21 -23.10 -0.62
N MET A 46 18.25 -23.93 0.42
CA MET A 46 18.83 -25.28 0.39
C MET A 46 17.82 -26.38 -0.02
N SER A 47 16.53 -26.05 -0.10
CA SER A 47 15.51 -26.99 -0.58
C SER A 47 15.29 -26.85 -2.09
N GLU A 48 14.98 -27.96 -2.76
CA GLU A 48 14.56 -27.93 -4.16
C GLU A 48 13.26 -27.13 -4.34
N LYS A 49 12.98 -26.65 -5.57
CA LYS A 49 11.85 -25.76 -5.89
C LYS A 49 10.47 -26.29 -5.47
N ASP A 50 10.34 -27.60 -5.26
CA ASP A 50 9.09 -28.26 -4.87
C ASP A 50 8.99 -28.52 -3.35
N ASN A 51 9.96 -28.06 -2.55
CA ASN A 51 10.06 -28.29 -1.10
C ASN A 51 10.05 -29.78 -0.69
N SER A 52 10.27 -30.69 -1.65
CA SER A 52 10.11 -32.13 -1.46
C SER A 52 11.30 -32.77 -0.74
N ASN A 53 12.50 -32.22 -0.90
CA ASN A 53 13.73 -32.76 -0.31
C ASN A 53 14.68 -31.64 0.14
N PHE A 54 15.29 -31.83 1.31
CA PHE A 54 16.39 -30.99 1.81
C PHE A 54 17.72 -31.60 1.39
N ALA A 55 18.49 -30.90 0.56
CA ALA A 55 19.76 -31.41 0.04
C ALA A 55 20.87 -30.37 0.24
N ILE A 56 21.93 -30.76 0.96
CA ILE A 56 23.12 -29.93 1.14
C ILE A 56 24.00 -30.06 -0.12
N ASP A 57 23.78 -29.20 -1.10
CA ASP A 57 24.61 -29.11 -2.30
C ASP A 57 25.88 -28.30 -2.01
N LEU A 58 27.04 -28.96 -2.03
CA LEU A 58 28.35 -28.32 -1.84
C LEU A 58 28.84 -27.58 -3.10
N ASN A 59 28.11 -27.67 -4.22
CA ASN A 59 28.38 -26.89 -5.42
C ASN A 59 27.80 -25.47 -5.35
N ASP A 60 26.81 -25.25 -4.48
CA ASP A 60 26.31 -23.91 -4.18
C ASP A 60 27.33 -23.17 -3.30
N GLU A 61 27.75 -22.01 -3.77
CA GLU A 61 28.73 -21.14 -3.13
C GLU A 61 28.28 -20.67 -1.74
N VAL A 62 26.98 -20.36 -1.58
CA VAL A 62 26.42 -19.88 -0.31
C VAL A 62 26.38 -21.01 0.72
N VAL A 63 25.99 -22.21 0.30
CA VAL A 63 25.97 -23.41 1.14
C VAL A 63 27.39 -23.82 1.52
N ARG A 64 28.30 -23.91 0.54
CA ARG A 64 29.71 -24.27 0.77
C ARG A 64 30.43 -23.25 1.67
N GLY A 65 30.11 -21.97 1.55
CA GLY A 65 30.65 -20.91 2.40
C GLY A 65 30.12 -20.92 3.84
N SER A 66 28.91 -21.44 4.04
CA SER A 66 28.25 -21.49 5.36
C SER A 66 28.58 -22.76 6.15
N VAL A 67 28.94 -23.87 5.49
CA VAL A 67 29.28 -25.14 6.14
C VAL A 67 30.74 -25.16 6.61
N ILE A 68 30.93 -25.25 7.93
CA ILE A 68 32.26 -25.33 8.55
C ILE A 68 32.72 -26.79 8.74
N LEU A 69 31.80 -27.69 9.09
CA LEU A 69 32.07 -29.09 9.40
C LEU A 69 31.01 -29.98 8.73
N ARG A 70 31.45 -31.07 8.10
CA ARG A 70 30.56 -32.10 7.53
C ARG A 70 31.10 -33.48 7.89
N ASP A 71 30.27 -34.31 8.49
CA ASP A 71 30.61 -35.70 8.83
C ASP A 71 31.92 -35.86 9.63
N GLY A 72 32.25 -34.87 10.46
CA GLY A 72 33.47 -34.85 11.28
C GLY A 72 34.71 -34.26 10.57
N GLU A 73 34.63 -33.98 9.28
CA GLU A 73 35.70 -33.33 8.52
C GLU A 73 35.55 -31.80 8.51
N LEU A 74 36.65 -31.10 8.78
CA LEU A 74 36.71 -29.64 8.74
C LEU A 74 36.81 -29.16 7.29
N LEU A 75 35.79 -28.44 6.83
CA LEU A 75 35.72 -27.86 5.47
C LEU A 75 36.13 -26.37 5.45
N TRP A 76 36.56 -25.82 6.59
CA TRP A 76 37.13 -24.48 6.70
C TRP A 76 38.62 -24.50 6.32
N PRO A 77 39.14 -23.57 5.50
CA PRO A 77 38.47 -22.41 4.89
C PRO A 77 37.69 -22.73 3.60
N PRO A 78 36.65 -21.95 3.26
CA PRO A 78 35.91 -22.11 2.02
C PRO A 78 36.83 -21.80 0.83
N PRO A 79 36.61 -22.45 -0.32
CA PRO A 79 37.28 -22.06 -1.56
C PRO A 79 36.97 -20.58 -1.85
N PRO A 80 37.91 -19.83 -2.45
CA PRO A 80 37.64 -18.47 -2.85
C PRO A 80 36.39 -18.46 -3.75
N PRO A 81 35.46 -17.50 -3.55
CA PRO A 81 34.33 -17.27 -4.42
C PRO A 81 34.75 -17.41 -5.88
N LYS A 82 33.99 -18.18 -6.67
CA LYS A 82 34.13 -18.04 -8.13
C LYS A 82 33.89 -16.58 -8.39
N ALA A 83 34.81 -15.92 -9.10
CA ALA A 83 34.64 -14.52 -9.45
C ALA A 83 33.32 -14.42 -10.25
N VAL A 84 32.23 -14.09 -9.56
CA VAL A 84 31.10 -13.45 -10.20
C VAL A 84 31.75 -12.32 -10.99
N PRO A 85 31.55 -12.23 -12.32
CA PRO A 85 31.95 -11.02 -13.00
C PRO A 85 31.38 -9.93 -12.15
N VAL A 86 32.24 -9.06 -11.61
CA VAL A 86 31.78 -7.86 -10.93
C VAL A 86 30.89 -7.27 -12.02
N VAL A 87 29.57 -7.38 -11.84
CA VAL A 87 28.64 -6.55 -12.58
C VAL A 87 29.06 -5.24 -12.03
N ALA A 88 30.03 -4.61 -12.73
CA ALA A 88 30.70 -3.39 -12.33
C ALA A 88 29.55 -2.57 -11.84
N ALA A 89 29.48 -2.39 -10.51
CA ALA A 89 28.25 -1.94 -9.86
C ALA A 89 27.84 -0.81 -10.75
N LYS A 90 26.74 -1.01 -11.51
CA LYS A 90 26.30 0.05 -12.39
C LYS A 90 25.88 0.98 -11.30
N GLN A 91 26.77 1.92 -11.00
CA GLN A 91 26.41 3.21 -10.53
C GLN A 91 25.45 3.59 -11.64
N THR A 92 24.17 3.21 -11.48
CA THR A 92 23.12 4.18 -11.38
C THR A 92 23.73 5.26 -10.53
N LYS A 93 24.53 6.11 -11.21
CA LYS A 93 24.55 7.51 -10.95
C LYS A 93 23.07 7.75 -10.72
N LEU A 94 22.72 8.01 -9.46
CA LEU A 94 21.76 9.04 -9.20
C LEU A 94 22.31 10.27 -9.93
N ALA A 95 22.18 10.25 -11.26
CA ALA A 95 21.91 11.43 -12.00
C ALA A 95 20.64 11.90 -11.30
N LYS A 96 20.82 12.84 -10.36
CA LYS A 96 20.13 14.10 -10.58
C LYS A 96 20.33 14.37 -12.06
N GLU A 97 19.36 13.95 -12.88
CA GLU A 97 19.23 14.46 -14.22
C GLU A 97 19.52 15.95 -14.09
N PRO A 98 20.47 16.52 -14.84
CA PRO A 98 20.49 17.96 -14.97
C PRO A 98 19.05 18.35 -15.29
N PRO A 99 18.44 19.30 -14.54
CA PRO A 99 17.03 19.62 -14.68
C PRO A 99 16.76 19.69 -16.17
N LYS A 100 15.86 18.80 -16.67
CA LYS A 100 15.60 18.63 -18.10
C LYS A 100 15.67 20.00 -18.71
N ALA A 101 16.64 20.21 -19.63
CA ALA A 101 16.82 21.49 -20.28
C ALA A 101 15.43 21.99 -20.65
N LEU A 102 15.07 23.18 -20.16
CA LEU A 102 13.70 23.72 -20.11
C LEU A 102 13.03 23.89 -21.50
N LEU A 103 13.71 23.43 -22.56
CA LEU A 103 13.31 23.52 -23.95
C LEU A 103 13.37 22.10 -24.54
N PRO A 104 12.25 21.52 -25.00
CA PRO A 104 12.28 20.28 -25.77
C PRO A 104 13.20 20.46 -26.97
N ALA A 105 14.08 19.50 -27.24
CA ALA A 105 15.02 19.55 -28.38
C ALA A 105 14.31 19.71 -29.74
N ASP A 106 13.04 19.28 -29.84
CA ASP A 106 12.16 19.43 -31.00
C ASP A 106 10.80 20.01 -30.59
N TYR A 107 10.61 21.34 -30.68
CA TYR A 107 9.32 21.99 -30.38
C TYR A 107 8.18 21.48 -31.26
N PHE A 108 8.44 21.24 -32.55
CA PHE A 108 7.42 20.73 -33.46
C PHE A 108 6.84 19.40 -32.99
N ARG A 109 7.70 18.47 -32.57
CA ARG A 109 7.25 17.15 -32.09
C ARG A 109 6.54 17.24 -30.75
N ALA A 110 6.94 18.15 -29.87
CA ALA A 110 6.25 18.40 -28.60
C ALA A 110 4.84 18.95 -28.85
N THR A 111 4.72 20.04 -29.61
CA THR A 111 3.42 20.64 -29.95
C THR A 111 2.54 19.68 -30.74
N PHE A 112 3.11 18.87 -31.65
CA PHE A 112 2.36 17.88 -32.40
C PHE A 112 1.79 16.77 -31.50
N LYS A 113 2.57 16.30 -30.50
CA LYS A 113 2.10 15.33 -29.51
C LYS A 113 0.97 15.90 -28.65
N ASP A 114 1.13 17.13 -28.17
CA ASP A 114 0.09 17.81 -27.38
C ASP A 114 -1.18 18.04 -28.20
N ALA A 115 -1.03 18.49 -29.46
CA ALA A 115 -2.16 18.68 -30.37
C ALA A 115 -2.90 17.37 -30.64
N ILE A 116 -2.19 16.26 -30.84
CA ILE A 116 -2.82 14.93 -30.96
C ILE A 116 -3.54 14.57 -29.67
N LEU A 117 -2.90 14.72 -28.50
CA LEU A 117 -3.49 14.38 -27.22
C LEU A 117 -4.81 15.15 -26.98
N TYR A 118 -4.82 16.46 -27.19
CA TYR A 118 -6.02 17.28 -27.05
C TYR A 118 -7.08 16.95 -28.11
N THR A 119 -6.68 16.71 -29.37
CA THR A 119 -7.61 16.34 -30.44
C THR A 119 -8.26 14.99 -30.16
N THR A 120 -7.50 14.01 -29.68
CA THR A 120 -8.03 12.70 -29.26
C THR A 120 -8.95 12.85 -28.04
N GLY A 121 -8.55 13.66 -27.04
CA GLY A 121 -9.37 13.94 -25.87
C GLY A 121 -10.72 14.55 -26.23
N LEU A 122 -10.72 15.69 -26.95
CA LEU A 122 -11.93 16.37 -27.39
C LEU A 122 -12.75 15.52 -28.37
N GLY A 123 -12.09 14.80 -29.29
CA GLY A 123 -12.74 13.90 -30.22
C GLY A 123 -13.47 12.75 -29.52
N SER A 124 -12.90 12.19 -28.45
CA SER A 124 -13.57 11.15 -27.66
C SER A 124 -14.81 11.67 -26.93
N LEU A 125 -14.81 12.91 -26.45
CA LEU A 125 -15.99 13.54 -25.85
C LEU A 125 -17.13 13.72 -26.86
N ILE A 126 -16.80 14.17 -28.09
CA ILE A 126 -17.79 14.28 -29.17
C ILE A 126 -18.33 12.89 -29.55
N GLY A 127 -17.46 11.88 -29.64
CA GLY A 127 -17.85 10.50 -29.92
C GLY A 127 -18.76 9.90 -28.85
N LEU A 128 -18.47 10.12 -27.57
CA LEU A 128 -19.35 9.71 -26.46
C LEU A 128 -20.71 10.41 -26.52
N GLY A 129 -20.75 11.68 -26.94
CA GLY A 129 -21.98 12.43 -27.12
C GLY A 129 -22.84 11.91 -28.28
N SER A 130 -22.23 11.50 -29.40
CA SER A 130 -22.98 11.03 -30.58
C SER A 130 -23.59 9.63 -30.41
N ILE A 131 -22.98 8.78 -29.56
CA ILE A 131 -23.50 7.44 -29.25
C ILE A 131 -24.40 7.40 -28.00
N ALA A 132 -24.66 8.55 -27.38
CA ALA A 132 -25.42 8.62 -26.14
C ALA A 132 -26.88 8.16 -26.37
N PRO A 133 -27.36 7.11 -25.67
CA PRO A 133 -28.70 6.56 -25.88
C PRO A 133 -29.82 7.44 -25.28
N ASN A 134 -29.52 8.24 -24.26
CA ASN A 134 -30.47 9.12 -23.57
C ASN A 134 -29.76 10.27 -22.85
N ALA A 135 -30.53 11.26 -22.37
CA ALA A 135 -29.99 12.42 -21.64
C ALA A 135 -29.33 12.04 -20.31
N ALA A 136 -29.81 10.99 -19.63
CA ALA A 136 -29.25 10.53 -18.36
C ALA A 136 -27.79 10.08 -18.53
N PHE A 137 -27.44 9.43 -19.65
CA PHE A 137 -26.07 9.05 -19.97
C PHE A 137 -25.14 10.27 -20.03
N THR A 138 -25.57 11.36 -20.66
CA THR A 138 -24.80 12.61 -20.71
C THR A 138 -24.60 13.18 -19.31
N THR A 139 -25.65 13.28 -18.49
CA THR A 139 -25.56 13.77 -17.11
C THR A 139 -24.63 12.92 -16.24
N MET A 140 -24.71 11.59 -16.35
CA MET A 140 -23.83 10.67 -15.62
C MET A 140 -22.38 10.79 -16.09
N THR A 141 -22.14 10.95 -17.39
CA THR A 141 -20.79 11.15 -17.95
C THR A 141 -20.19 12.49 -17.50
N THR A 142 -20.99 13.55 -17.44
CA THR A 142 -20.55 14.84 -16.88
C THR A 142 -20.19 14.70 -15.40
N THR A 143 -21.02 14.01 -14.61
CA THR A 143 -20.75 13.75 -13.19
C THR A 143 -19.47 12.94 -13.01
N LEU A 144 -19.25 11.92 -13.86
CA LEU A 144 -18.01 11.13 -13.88
C LEU A 144 -16.79 12.01 -14.16
N GLY A 145 -16.84 12.84 -15.20
CA GLY A 145 -15.73 13.74 -15.55
C GLY A 145 -15.38 14.72 -14.43
N LEU A 146 -16.39 15.39 -13.85
CA LEU A 146 -16.18 16.32 -12.74
C LEU A 146 -15.68 15.60 -11.48
N SER A 147 -16.25 14.44 -11.14
CA SER A 147 -15.81 13.66 -9.98
C SER A 147 -14.37 13.16 -10.13
N GLY A 148 -13.92 12.83 -11.35
CA GLY A 148 -12.53 12.47 -11.63
C GLY A 148 -11.55 13.62 -11.39
N ILE A 149 -11.90 14.84 -11.81
CA ILE A 149 -11.09 16.05 -11.56
C ILE A 149 -11.00 16.33 -10.06
N VAL A 150 -12.12 16.25 -9.34
CA VAL A 150 -12.16 16.41 -7.88
C VAL A 150 -11.30 15.35 -7.20
N GLY A 151 -11.42 14.08 -7.61
CA GLY A 151 -10.63 12.98 -7.06
C GLY A 151 -9.13 13.18 -7.25
N TYR A 152 -8.70 13.59 -8.44
CA TYR A 152 -7.30 13.87 -8.76
C TYR A 152 -6.70 14.93 -7.82
N HIS A 153 -7.36 16.09 -7.69
CA HIS A 153 -6.86 17.16 -6.83
C HIS A 153 -6.93 16.82 -5.34
N THR A 154 -7.94 16.05 -4.92
CA THR A 154 -8.09 15.64 -3.52
C THR A 154 -6.98 14.70 -3.08
N VAL A 155 -6.61 13.72 -3.93
CA VAL A 155 -5.56 12.74 -3.61
C VAL A 155 -4.17 13.37 -3.64
N TRP A 156 -3.91 14.31 -4.56
CA TRP A 156 -2.61 14.98 -4.66
C TRP A 156 -2.25 15.78 -3.40
N GLY A 157 -3.25 16.30 -2.67
CA GLY A 157 -3.05 17.10 -1.46
C GLY A 157 -2.73 16.30 -0.19
N VAL A 158 -2.72 14.96 -0.23
CA VAL A 158 -2.54 14.12 0.97
C VAL A 158 -1.07 14.11 1.41
N THR A 159 -0.83 14.23 2.71
CA THR A 159 0.52 14.13 3.28
C THR A 159 1.13 12.75 3.00
N PRO A 160 2.38 12.63 2.54
CA PRO A 160 2.98 11.34 2.16
C PRO A 160 2.96 10.26 3.26
N ALA A 161 3.03 10.68 4.53
CA ALA A 161 2.93 9.77 5.69
C ALA A 161 1.56 9.07 5.79
N LEU A 162 0.52 9.63 5.16
CA LEU A 162 -0.85 9.14 5.20
C LEU A 162 -1.24 8.32 3.96
N HIS A 163 -0.32 7.99 3.05
CA HIS A 163 -0.66 7.18 1.86
C HIS A 163 -1.17 5.78 2.20
N SER A 164 -0.62 5.12 3.24
CA SER A 164 -1.11 3.80 3.67
C SER A 164 -2.51 3.87 4.30
N PRO A 165 -2.80 4.81 5.23
CA PRO A 165 -4.17 5.10 5.65
C PRO A 165 -5.11 5.46 4.49
N LEU A 166 -4.66 6.27 3.53
CA LEU A 166 -5.45 6.65 2.35
C LEU A 166 -5.84 5.43 1.53
N MET A 167 -4.91 4.49 1.31
CA MET A 167 -5.19 3.22 0.64
C MET A 167 -6.31 2.45 1.36
N SER A 168 -6.22 2.37 2.70
CA SER A 168 -7.25 1.72 3.54
C SER A 168 -8.62 2.41 3.41
N VAL A 169 -8.66 3.75 3.42
CA VAL A 169 -9.90 4.53 3.21
C VAL A 169 -10.50 4.26 1.83
N THR A 170 -9.68 4.27 0.77
CA THR A 170 -10.19 3.99 -0.58
C THR A 170 -10.75 2.57 -0.70
N ASN A 171 -10.20 1.61 0.03
CA ASN A 171 -10.74 0.26 0.12
C ASN A 171 -12.07 0.22 0.90
N ALA A 172 -12.22 1.00 1.98
CA ALA A 172 -13.49 1.11 2.70
C ALA A 172 -14.60 1.72 1.81
N ILE A 173 -14.27 2.78 1.07
CA ILE A 173 -15.22 3.50 0.19
C ILE A 173 -15.62 2.66 -1.03
N SER A 174 -14.72 1.83 -1.57
CA SER A 174 -15.07 0.93 -2.69
C SER A 174 -16.15 -0.10 -2.33
N GLY A 175 -16.40 -0.30 -1.03
CA GLY A 175 -17.55 -1.02 -0.50
C GLY A 175 -18.92 -0.43 -0.88
N ILE A 176 -18.99 0.77 -1.47
CA ILE A 176 -20.23 1.36 -2.01
C ILE A 176 -20.94 0.48 -3.06
N THR A 177 -20.24 -0.52 -3.60
CA THR A 177 -20.82 -1.63 -4.38
C THR A 177 -22.02 -2.30 -3.68
N ALA A 178 -22.14 -2.19 -2.36
CA ALA A 178 -23.31 -2.57 -1.58
C ALA A 178 -24.61 -1.96 -2.10
N VAL A 179 -24.59 -0.72 -2.61
CA VAL A 179 -25.77 -0.05 -3.18
C VAL A 179 -26.30 -0.80 -4.40
N GLY A 180 -25.40 -1.29 -5.27
CA GLY A 180 -25.78 -2.12 -6.40
C GLY A 180 -26.41 -3.45 -5.97
N GLY A 181 -25.87 -4.07 -4.92
CA GLY A 181 -26.46 -5.27 -4.31
C GLY A 181 -27.87 -5.02 -3.78
N LEU A 182 -28.06 -3.93 -3.03
CA LEU A 182 -29.36 -3.53 -2.47
C LEU A 182 -30.42 -3.28 -3.56
N LEU A 183 -30.04 -2.69 -4.69
CA LEU A 183 -30.96 -2.43 -5.81
C LEU A 183 -31.39 -3.72 -6.55
N LEU A 184 -30.55 -4.76 -6.52
CA LEU A 184 -30.85 -6.06 -7.16
C LEU A 184 -31.52 -7.06 -6.21
N MET A 185 -31.43 -6.81 -4.90
CA MET A 185 -32.14 -7.60 -3.89
C MET A 185 -33.65 -7.32 -3.92
N GLY A 186 -34.43 -8.36 -3.62
CA GLY A 186 -35.89 -8.30 -3.58
C GLY A 186 -36.49 -9.66 -3.24
N GLY A 187 -37.82 -9.75 -3.24
CA GLY A 187 -38.54 -10.98 -2.88
C GLY A 187 -38.92 -11.03 -1.40
N GLY A 188 -38.81 -12.21 -0.79
CA GLY A 188 -39.09 -12.44 0.63
C GLY A 188 -37.84 -12.43 1.50
N VAL A 189 -37.88 -13.13 2.65
CA VAL A 189 -36.74 -13.25 3.58
C VAL A 189 -35.53 -13.94 2.92
N VAL A 190 -35.76 -14.81 1.93
CA VAL A 190 -34.73 -15.51 1.18
C VAL A 190 -34.81 -15.16 -0.30
N PRO A 191 -33.67 -15.09 -1.01
CA PRO A 191 -33.64 -14.85 -2.45
C PRO A 191 -34.32 -16.01 -3.19
N THR A 192 -35.22 -15.70 -4.11
CA THR A 192 -35.93 -16.72 -4.90
C THR A 192 -35.39 -16.86 -6.32
N THR A 193 -34.65 -15.85 -6.79
CA THR A 193 -34.04 -15.82 -8.12
C THR A 193 -32.53 -15.68 -8.04
N LEU A 194 -31.84 -16.12 -9.10
CA LEU A 194 -30.38 -16.02 -9.18
C LEU A 194 -29.86 -14.57 -9.04
N PRO A 195 -30.44 -13.54 -9.68
CA PRO A 195 -29.99 -12.16 -9.50
C PRO A 195 -30.11 -11.67 -8.06
N GLN A 196 -31.17 -12.04 -7.34
CA GLN A 196 -31.34 -11.70 -5.93
C GLN A 196 -30.29 -12.38 -5.05
N ALA A 197 -29.94 -13.64 -5.34
CA ALA A 197 -28.90 -14.37 -4.61
C ALA A 197 -27.51 -13.74 -4.84
N LEU A 198 -27.22 -13.33 -6.08
CA LEU A 198 -25.99 -12.61 -6.41
C LEU A 198 -25.95 -11.22 -5.76
N GLY A 199 -27.07 -10.49 -5.75
CA GLY A 199 -27.22 -9.20 -5.07
C GLY A 199 -26.99 -9.31 -3.56
N ALA A 200 -27.56 -10.33 -2.92
CA ALA A 200 -27.36 -10.60 -1.49
C ALA A 200 -25.91 -10.96 -1.16
N THR A 201 -25.26 -11.75 -2.02
CA THR A 201 -23.84 -12.10 -1.86
C THR A 201 -22.95 -10.87 -2.04
N ALA A 202 -23.22 -10.05 -3.06
CA ALA A 202 -22.50 -8.80 -3.30
C ALA A 202 -22.62 -7.86 -2.11
N LEU A 203 -23.84 -7.65 -1.59
CA LEU A 203 -24.07 -6.84 -0.39
C LEU A 203 -23.27 -7.36 0.81
N THR A 204 -23.26 -8.67 1.03
CA THR A 204 -22.53 -9.30 2.14
C THR A 204 -21.03 -9.03 2.05
N ILE A 205 -20.43 -9.26 0.87
CA ILE A 205 -18.99 -9.03 0.64
C ILE A 205 -18.65 -7.54 0.75
N SER A 206 -19.47 -6.66 0.17
CA SER A 206 -19.29 -5.21 0.26
C SER A 206 -19.37 -4.72 1.71
N THR A 207 -20.26 -5.29 2.53
CA THR A 207 -20.38 -4.93 3.95
C THR A 207 -19.11 -5.31 4.73
N ILE A 208 -18.52 -6.47 4.44
CA ILE A 208 -17.22 -6.87 5.03
C ILE A 208 -16.14 -5.85 4.65
N ASN A 209 -16.13 -5.38 3.39
CA ASN A 209 -15.17 -4.39 2.93
C ASN A 209 -15.33 -3.03 3.64
N ILE A 210 -16.58 -2.56 3.80
CA ILE A 210 -16.89 -1.33 4.54
C ILE A 210 -16.41 -1.45 5.99
N ALA A 211 -16.85 -2.50 6.70
CA ALA A 211 -16.54 -2.69 8.12
C ALA A 211 -15.04 -2.86 8.36
N GLY A 212 -14.39 -3.73 7.58
CA GLY A 212 -12.95 -3.98 7.68
C GLY A 212 -12.13 -2.76 7.31
N GLY A 213 -12.47 -2.07 6.21
CA GLY A 213 -11.76 -0.90 5.74
C GLY A 213 -11.79 0.26 6.74
N PHE A 214 -12.95 0.59 7.32
CA PHE A 214 -13.04 1.66 8.32
C PHE A 214 -12.36 1.30 9.64
N LEU A 215 -12.48 0.05 10.11
CA LEU A 215 -11.83 -0.40 11.35
C LEU A 215 -10.30 -0.37 11.23
N VAL A 216 -9.75 -0.86 10.12
CA VAL A 216 -8.30 -0.82 9.87
C VAL A 216 -7.81 0.62 9.72
N THR A 217 -8.55 1.45 8.99
CA THR A 217 -8.24 2.88 8.85
C THR A 217 -8.17 3.56 10.23
N GLN A 218 -9.16 3.33 11.10
CA GLN A 218 -9.19 3.91 12.43
C GLN A 218 -7.94 3.51 13.23
N ARG A 219 -7.60 2.21 13.24
CA ARG A 219 -6.39 1.71 13.91
C ARG A 219 -5.12 2.36 13.38
N MET A 220 -5.01 2.53 12.06
CA MET A 220 -3.85 3.18 11.44
C MET A 220 -3.74 4.66 11.82
N LEU A 221 -4.87 5.39 11.85
CA LEU A 221 -4.88 6.81 12.22
C LEU A 221 -4.61 7.01 13.72
N ASP A 222 -5.09 6.12 14.57
CA ASP A 222 -4.83 6.16 16.02
C ASP A 222 -3.34 6.02 16.35
N MET A 223 -2.55 5.32 15.52
CA MET A 223 -1.10 5.20 15.70
C MET A 223 -0.33 6.51 15.49
N PHE A 224 -0.93 7.51 14.83
CA PHE A 224 -0.32 8.83 14.66
C PHE A 224 -0.58 9.79 15.83
N LYS A 225 -1.44 9.41 16.78
CA LYS A 225 -1.76 10.22 17.96
C LYS A 225 -0.63 10.14 18.97
N ARG A 226 -0.16 11.30 19.44
CA ARG A 226 0.89 11.38 20.46
C ARG A 226 0.26 11.48 21.85
N PRO A 227 0.93 10.98 22.90
CA PRO A 227 0.43 11.10 24.28
C PRO A 227 0.28 12.55 24.78
N THR A 228 0.95 13.51 24.13
CA THR A 228 0.94 14.94 24.47
C THR A 228 -0.10 15.73 23.69
N ASP A 229 -0.80 15.11 22.74
CA ASP A 229 -1.82 15.82 21.96
C ASP A 229 -3.06 16.11 22.84
N PRO A 230 -3.78 17.22 22.59
CA PRO A 230 -5.00 17.54 23.32
C PRO A 230 -6.05 16.42 23.21
N PRO A 231 -6.94 16.27 24.20
CA PRO A 231 -8.03 15.31 24.11
C PRO A 231 -8.96 15.66 22.94
N GLU A 232 -9.27 14.64 22.14
CA GLU A 232 -10.20 14.73 21.02
C GLU A 232 -11.59 14.21 21.40
N TYR A 233 -12.62 14.80 20.81
CA TYR A 233 -14.02 14.47 21.10
C TYR A 233 -14.73 13.98 19.84
N ASN A 234 -14.16 12.96 19.17
CA ASN A 234 -14.62 12.50 17.86
C ASN A 234 -16.07 12.01 17.83
N TYR A 235 -16.64 11.60 18.97
CA TYR A 235 -18.06 11.22 19.08
C TYR A 235 -19.01 12.38 18.74
N LEU A 236 -18.57 13.64 18.84
CA LEU A 236 -19.36 14.81 18.46
C LEU A 236 -19.68 14.83 16.96
N TYR A 237 -18.84 14.23 16.11
CA TYR A 237 -19.15 14.06 14.68
C TYR A 237 -20.35 13.11 14.44
N GLY A 238 -20.81 12.40 15.47
CA GLY A 238 -22.09 11.68 15.44
C GLY A 238 -23.31 12.60 15.34
N ILE A 239 -23.21 13.86 15.81
CA ILE A 239 -24.31 14.84 15.76
C ILE A 239 -24.72 15.15 14.30
N PRO A 240 -23.84 15.64 13.41
CA PRO A 240 -24.22 15.89 12.03
C PRO A 240 -24.68 14.62 11.29
N ALA A 241 -24.09 13.46 11.60
CA ALA A 241 -24.52 12.18 11.02
C ALA A 241 -25.96 11.81 11.43
N ALA A 242 -26.30 11.97 12.71
CA ALA A 242 -27.64 11.71 13.23
C ALA A 242 -28.67 12.70 12.67
N VAL A 243 -28.30 13.99 12.56
CA VAL A 243 -29.16 15.01 11.96
C VAL A 243 -29.42 14.71 10.48
N PHE A 244 -28.38 14.34 9.72
CA PHE A 244 -28.52 14.03 8.30
C PHE A 244 -29.39 12.78 8.08
N THR A 245 -29.10 11.69 8.77
CA THR A 245 -29.83 10.41 8.63
C THR A 245 -31.25 10.48 9.17
N GLY A 246 -31.43 11.09 10.35
CA GLY A 246 -32.75 11.32 10.94
C GLY A 246 -33.60 12.28 10.12
N GLY A 247 -33.01 13.36 9.62
CA GLY A 247 -33.67 14.31 8.72
C GLY A 247 -34.12 13.65 7.43
N TYR A 248 -33.26 12.85 6.80
CA TYR A 248 -33.63 12.08 5.61
C TYR A 248 -34.76 11.08 5.89
N ALA A 249 -34.68 10.33 7.00
CA ALA A 249 -35.73 9.38 7.38
C ALA A 249 -37.08 10.07 7.63
N LEU A 250 -37.08 11.20 8.33
CA LEU A 250 -38.28 12.00 8.55
C LEU A 250 -38.84 12.56 7.23
N ALA A 251 -37.98 13.06 6.34
CA ALA A 251 -38.42 13.52 5.02
C ALA A 251 -39.06 12.39 4.21
N ALA A 252 -38.42 11.21 4.18
CA ALA A 252 -38.93 10.03 3.49
C ALA A 252 -40.28 9.55 4.06
N LEU A 253 -40.44 9.53 5.39
CA LEU A 253 -41.70 9.17 6.05
C LEU A 253 -42.84 10.16 5.75
N ASN A 254 -42.49 11.41 5.47
CA ASN A 254 -43.45 12.46 5.09
C ASN A 254 -43.61 12.62 3.56
N GLY A 255 -43.00 11.75 2.75
CA GLY A 255 -43.11 11.77 1.28
C GLY A 255 -42.43 12.95 0.60
N LEU A 256 -41.43 13.57 1.25
CA LEU A 256 -40.67 14.72 0.75
C LEU A 256 -39.39 14.34 -0.03
N SER A 257 -39.18 13.04 -0.28
CA SER A 257 -37.97 12.45 -0.90
C SER A 257 -38.21 11.91 -2.30
#